data_AF-A0A8S3K0U3-F1
#
_entry.id   AF-A0A8S3K0U3-F1
#
_cell.length_a   1.000
_cell.length_b   1.000
_cell.length_c   1.000
_cell.angle_alpha   90.00
_cell.angle_beta   90.00
_cell.angle_gamma   90.00
#
_symmetry.space_group_name_H-M   'P 1'
#
loop_
_entity.id
_entity.type
_entity.pdbx_description
1 polymer ?
#
loop_
_entity_poly.entity_id
_entity_poly.type
_entity_poly.pdbx_seq_one_letter_code
_entity_poly.pdbx_strand_id
1 'polypeptide(L)'
;MLRKSRLRTNMLDFQEYFPNKPEQPYITDAIKQLQLLGLVSTTSVKDFTKLGLSISKLPDLSSLSMSKAVYSALRKRQCGRDLIILSSILSVLNTSAMIKSIPSKYKCAEGDFMTLLNVMNVILLVQGSVPAQEFNIDRVCNAKGLSAS
;
A
#
# COMPACT_ATOMS: atom_id res chain seq x y z
N MET A 1 -10.42 19.65 30.18
CA MET A 1 -9.07 19.17 30.56
C MET A 1 -8.81 17.86 29.79
N LEU A 2 -8.15 17.91 28.64
CA LEU A 2 -7.83 16.72 27.84
C LEU A 2 -6.79 15.87 28.60
N ARG A 3 -7.13 14.63 28.95
CA ARG A 3 -6.18 13.68 29.58
C ARG A 3 -4.97 13.53 28.66
N LYS A 4 -3.78 13.95 29.12
CA LYS A 4 -2.50 13.63 28.47
C LYS A 4 -2.37 12.10 28.40
N SER A 5 -2.39 11.56 27.18
CA SER A 5 -2.20 10.14 26.93
C SER A 5 -0.85 9.69 27.49
N ARG A 6 -0.85 8.69 28.38
CA ARG A 6 0.36 8.11 29.03
C ARG A 6 1.07 7.12 28.11
N LEU A 7 1.13 7.38 26.80
CA LEU A 7 1.88 6.53 25.87
C LEU A 7 3.37 6.76 26.10
N ARG A 8 3.99 5.95 26.97
CA ARG A 8 5.44 5.94 27.18
C ARG A 8 6.10 5.09 26.09
N THR A 9 6.25 5.71 24.92
CA THR A 9 7.42 5.51 24.04
C THR A 9 7.76 4.11 23.50
N ASN A 10 6.97 3.05 23.73
CA ASN A 10 7.25 1.72 23.19
C ASN A 10 6.01 0.97 22.70
N MET A 11 6.21 -0.02 21.81
CA MET A 11 5.15 -0.74 21.11
C MET A 11 4.26 -1.61 22.03
N LEU A 12 4.75 -1.97 23.22
CA LEU A 12 4.01 -2.79 24.19
C LEU A 12 3.04 -1.96 25.04
N ASP A 13 3.30 -0.67 25.23
CA ASP A 13 2.40 0.22 25.98
C ASP A 13 1.02 0.29 25.36
N PHE A 14 0.91 0.20 24.03
CA PHE A 14 -0.37 0.21 23.33
C PHE A 14 -1.23 -1.01 23.70
N GLN A 15 -0.63 -2.16 24.04
CA GLN A 15 -1.35 -3.39 24.39
C GLN A 15 -2.23 -3.23 25.62
N GLU A 16 -1.83 -2.38 26.57
CA GLU A 16 -2.56 -2.13 27.80
C GLU A 16 -3.85 -1.32 27.58
N TYR A 17 -3.92 -0.56 26.48
CA TYR A 17 -5.04 0.34 26.18
C TYR A 17 -6.03 -0.23 25.17
N PHE A 18 -5.82 -1.44 24.64
CA PHE A 18 -6.83 -2.08 23.79
C PHE A 18 -8.01 -2.57 24.66
N PRO A 19 -9.25 -2.23 24.29
CA PRO A 19 -10.44 -2.69 25.01
C PRO A 19 -10.57 -4.22 24.99
N ASN A 20 -10.13 -4.85 23.90
CA ASN A 20 -9.99 -6.30 23.77
C ASN A 20 -8.52 -6.60 23.47
N LYS A 21 -7.82 -7.25 24.41
CA LYS A 21 -6.40 -7.58 24.24
C LYS A 21 -6.25 -8.66 23.16
N PRO A 22 -5.43 -8.44 22.12
CA PRO A 22 -5.14 -9.48 21.15
C PRO A 22 -4.40 -10.64 21.83
N GLU A 23 -4.63 -11.86 21.34
CA GLU A 23 -3.96 -13.04 21.91
C GLU A 23 -2.44 -12.97 21.66
N GLN A 24 -1.67 -13.50 22.62
CA GLN A 24 -0.21 -13.49 22.56
C GLN A 24 0.40 -14.13 21.30
N PRO A 25 -0.17 -15.19 20.71
CA PRO A 25 0.31 -15.73 19.45
C PRO A 25 0.27 -14.71 18.31
N TYR A 26 -0.82 -13.94 18.18
CA TYR A 26 -0.94 -12.91 17.13
C TYR A 26 0.07 -11.77 17.31
N ILE A 27 0.27 -11.33 18.55
CA ILE A 27 1.29 -10.32 18.89
C ILE A 27 2.69 -10.83 18.52
N THR A 28 2.99 -12.07 18.88
CA THR A 28 4.29 -12.70 18.62
C THR A 28 4.55 -12.84 17.12
N ASP A 29 3.54 -13.25 16.35
CA ASP A 29 3.66 -13.36 14.90
C ASP A 29 3.86 -11.99 14.24
N ALA A 30 3.08 -10.98 14.65
CA ALA A 30 3.25 -9.62 14.15
C ALA A 30 4.66 -9.06 14.42
N ILE A 31 5.21 -9.29 15.62
CA ILE A 31 6.59 -8.88 15.95
C ILE A 31 7.60 -9.59 15.04
N LYS A 32 7.45 -10.91 14.81
CA LYS A 32 8.33 -11.66 13.90
C LYS A 32 8.27 -11.11 12.49
N GLN A 33 7.08 -10.80 11.97
CA GLN A 33 6.92 -10.21 10.65
C GLN A 33 7.59 -8.82 10.57
N LEU A 34 7.41 -7.97 11.58
CA LEU A 34 8.07 -6.66 11.67
C LEU A 34 9.60 -6.78 11.70
N GLN A 35 10.14 -7.80 12.38
CA GLN A 35 11.57 -8.10 12.41
C GLN A 35 12.09 -8.61 11.06
N LEU A 36 11.37 -9.52 10.40
CA LEU A 36 11.69 -10.00 9.05
C LEU A 36 11.72 -8.86 8.02
N LEU A 37 10.81 -7.90 8.15
CA LEU A 37 10.79 -6.69 7.33
C LEU A 37 11.88 -5.68 7.73
N GLY A 38 12.61 -5.90 8.83
CA GLY A 38 13.67 -5.03 9.34
C GLY A 38 13.13 -3.73 9.93
N LEU A 39 11.87 -3.70 10.37
CA LEU A 39 11.21 -2.52 10.94
C LEU A 39 11.42 -2.43 12.45
N VAL A 40 11.46 -3.58 13.13
CA VAL A 40 11.77 -3.70 14.56
C VAL A 40 13.09 -4.45 14.72
N SER A 41 13.87 -4.10 15.74
CA SER A 41 15.13 -4.76 16.03
C SER A 41 14.94 -6.25 16.37
N THR A 42 15.87 -7.09 15.92
CA THR A 42 15.92 -8.52 16.29
C THR A 42 16.41 -8.73 17.72
N THR A 43 17.13 -7.76 18.29
CA THR A 43 17.69 -7.83 19.65
C THR A 43 16.81 -7.19 20.71
N SER A 44 15.90 -6.30 20.31
CA SER A 44 14.98 -5.60 21.21
C SER A 44 13.66 -5.34 20.49
N VAL A 45 12.61 -6.05 20.89
CA VAL A 45 11.25 -5.93 20.30
C VAL A 45 10.59 -4.57 20.55
N LYS A 46 11.19 -3.74 21.41
CA LYS A 46 10.71 -2.41 21.76
C LYS A 46 11.24 -1.32 20.83
N ASP A 47 12.32 -1.60 20.11
CA ASP A 47 13.06 -0.60 19.35
C ASP A 47 12.77 -0.69 17.86
N PHE A 48 12.25 0.39 17.30
CA PHE A 48 12.21 0.56 15.87
C PHE A 48 13.61 0.74 15.29
N THR A 49 13.86 0.14 14.14
CA THR A 49 15.04 0.46 13.35
C THR A 49 14.90 1.85 12.72
N LYS A 50 15.98 2.41 12.16
CA LYS A 50 15.91 3.66 11.36
C LYS A 50 14.90 3.55 10.21
N LEU A 51 14.81 2.37 9.60
CA LEU A 51 13.84 2.06 8.55
C LEU A 51 12.42 2.03 9.12
N GLY A 52 12.20 1.32 10.24
CA GLY A 52 10.91 1.26 10.92
C GLY A 52 10.37 2.63 11.31
N LEU A 53 11.20 3.48 11.93
CA LEU A 53 10.85 4.86 12.26
C LEU A 53 10.46 5.66 11.01
N SER A 54 11.16 5.47 9.90
CA SER A 54 10.86 6.19 8.66
C SER A 54 9.54 5.73 8.03
N ILE A 55 9.27 4.43 8.03
CA ILE A 55 8.04 3.85 7.49
C ILE A 55 6.83 4.17 8.36
N SER A 56 6.99 4.23 9.69
CA SER A 56 5.90 4.59 10.62
C SER A 56 5.33 6.00 10.40
N LYS A 57 6.03 6.85 9.65
CA LYS A 57 5.61 8.21 9.29
C LYS A 57 4.92 8.30 7.93
N LEU A 58 4.91 7.20 7.17
CA LEU A 58 4.18 7.15 5.90
C LEU A 58 2.69 6.97 6.16
N PRO A 59 1.83 7.44 5.24
CA PRO A 59 0.43 7.04 5.25
C PRO A 59 0.31 5.51 5.13
N ASP A 60 -0.85 4.99 5.53
CA ASP A 60 -1.14 3.57 5.31
C ASP A 60 -1.17 3.27 3.81
N LEU A 61 -0.35 2.32 3.40
CA LEU A 61 -0.19 1.84 2.01
C LEU A 61 -0.66 0.39 1.90
N SER A 62 -1.67 0.03 2.73
CA SER A 62 -2.40 -1.25 2.75
C SER A 62 -1.62 -2.44 3.30
N SER A 63 -0.30 -2.45 3.16
CA SER A 63 0.55 -3.44 3.81
C SER A 63 1.93 -2.86 4.13
N LEU A 64 2.54 -3.36 5.19
CA LEU A 64 3.90 -2.99 5.58
C LEU A 64 4.94 -3.30 4.50
N SER A 65 4.75 -4.39 3.76
CA SER A 65 5.59 -4.75 2.60
C SER A 65 5.49 -3.69 1.50
N MET A 66 4.28 -3.19 1.21
CA MET A 66 4.08 -2.11 0.24
C MET A 66 4.65 -0.79 0.75
N SER A 67 4.44 -0.44 2.02
CA SER A 67 5.05 0.76 2.62
C SER A 67 6.59 0.73 2.50
N LYS A 68 7.20 -0.43 2.71
CA LYS A 68 8.66 -0.62 2.52
C LYS A 68 9.09 -0.49 1.06
N ALA A 69 8.31 -1.04 0.13
CA ALA A 69 8.58 -0.94 -1.31
C ALA A 69 8.49 0.53 -1.77
N VAL A 70 7.40 1.23 -1.43
CA VAL A 70 7.21 2.66 -1.73
C VAL A 70 8.30 3.52 -1.10
N TYR A 71 8.65 3.29 0.17
CA TYR A 71 9.76 3.99 0.82
C TYR A 71 11.08 3.80 0.06
N SER A 72 11.38 2.56 -0.32
CA SER A 72 12.60 2.23 -1.06
C SER A 72 12.61 2.88 -2.44
N ALA A 73 11.47 2.91 -3.13
CA ALA A 73 11.33 3.63 -4.39
C ALA A 73 11.58 5.12 -4.18
N LEU A 74 10.82 5.80 -3.32
CA LEU A 74 10.96 7.25 -3.07
C LEU A 74 12.39 7.69 -2.70
N ARG A 75 13.14 6.85 -1.98
CA ARG A 75 14.50 7.18 -1.52
C ARG A 75 15.62 6.76 -2.47
N LYS A 76 15.44 5.70 -3.26
CA LYS A 76 16.54 5.07 -4.00
C LYS A 76 16.28 4.91 -5.50
N ARG A 77 15.03 5.07 -5.96
CA ARG A 77 14.63 4.86 -7.35
C ARG A 77 13.73 6.01 -7.82
N GLN A 78 13.67 6.26 -9.13
CA GLN A 78 12.79 7.30 -9.68
C GLN A 78 11.36 6.79 -9.96
N CYS A 79 10.95 5.65 -9.37
CA CYS A 79 9.64 5.02 -9.60
C CYS A 79 8.65 5.16 -8.42
N GLY A 80 8.88 6.12 -7.52
CA GLY A 80 8.03 6.30 -6.34
C GLY A 80 6.55 6.56 -6.66
N ARG A 81 6.29 7.33 -7.72
CA ARG A 81 4.92 7.62 -8.21
C ARG A 81 4.19 6.34 -8.62
N ASP A 82 4.85 5.48 -9.40
CA ASP A 82 4.25 4.26 -9.94
C ASP A 82 3.92 3.26 -8.82
N LEU A 83 4.78 3.16 -7.80
CA LEU A 83 4.47 2.34 -6.63
C LEU A 83 3.35 2.90 -5.75
N ILE A 84 3.23 4.23 -5.64
CA ILE A 84 2.08 4.84 -4.95
C ILE A 84 0.79 4.51 -5.69
N ILE A 85 0.79 4.61 -7.03
CA ILE A 85 -0.35 4.24 -7.87
C ILE A 85 -0.72 2.76 -7.64
N LEU A 86 0.27 1.87 -7.71
CA LEU A 86 0.04 0.44 -7.49
C LEU A 86 -0.49 0.14 -6.08
N SER A 87 0.06 0.78 -5.06
CA SER A 87 -0.43 0.65 -3.68
C SER A 87 -1.90 1.04 -3.57
N SER A 88 -2.31 2.15 -4.20
CA SER A 88 -3.69 2.62 -4.18
C SER A 88 -4.64 1.71 -4.94
N ILE A 89 -4.18 1.07 -6.02
CA ILE A 89 -4.96 0.10 -6.78
C ILE A 89 -5.19 -1.17 -5.94
N LEU A 90 -4.13 -1.68 -5.33
CA LEU A 90 -4.15 -2.92 -4.55
C LEU A 90 -4.93 -2.79 -3.23
N SER A 91 -5.10 -1.57 -2.72
CA SER A 91 -5.89 -1.30 -1.51
C SER A 91 -7.40 -1.47 -1.71
N VAL A 92 -7.88 -1.27 -2.93
CA VAL A 92 -9.31 -1.25 -3.28
C VAL A 92 -9.73 -2.52 -4.01
N LEU A 93 -8.85 -3.11 -4.83
CA LEU A 93 -9.23 -4.21 -5.71
C LEU A 93 -9.16 -5.58 -5.05
N ASN A 94 -10.21 -6.39 -5.25
CA ASN A 94 -10.09 -7.84 -5.20
C ASN A 94 -9.38 -8.32 -6.48
N THR A 95 -8.05 -8.31 -6.42
CA THR A 95 -7.14 -8.37 -7.57
C THR A 95 -7.36 -9.55 -8.50
N SER A 96 -7.71 -10.72 -7.97
CA SER A 96 -7.74 -11.97 -8.76
C SER A 96 -8.82 -12.04 -9.84
N ALA A 97 -10.04 -11.55 -9.57
CA ALA A 97 -11.14 -11.54 -10.54
C ALA A 97 -10.97 -10.41 -11.56
N MET A 98 -10.52 -9.25 -11.10
CA MET A 98 -10.35 -8.05 -11.93
C MET A 98 -9.21 -8.22 -12.95
N ILE A 99 -8.09 -8.83 -12.58
CA ILE A 99 -6.98 -9.07 -13.53
C ILE A 99 -7.42 -9.98 -14.70
N LYS A 100 -8.30 -10.95 -14.44
CA LYS A 100 -8.78 -11.87 -15.47
C LYS A 100 -9.65 -11.15 -16.52
N SER A 101 -10.43 -10.15 -16.10
CA SER A 101 -11.30 -9.38 -17.00
C SER A 101 -10.55 -8.32 -17.82
N ILE A 102 -9.29 -8.00 -17.49
CA ILE A 102 -8.49 -7.05 -18.28
C ILE A 102 -8.22 -7.63 -19.68
N PRO A 103 -8.50 -6.87 -20.76
CA PRO A 103 -8.20 -7.28 -22.13
C PRO A 103 -6.72 -7.63 -22.33
N SER A 104 -6.45 -8.67 -23.12
CA SER A 104 -5.08 -9.19 -23.36
C SER A 104 -4.09 -8.13 -23.84
N LYS A 105 -4.55 -7.15 -24.63
CA LYS A 105 -3.72 -6.02 -25.13
C LYS A 105 -3.13 -5.13 -24.03
N TYR A 106 -3.67 -5.18 -22.81
CA TYR A 106 -3.13 -4.45 -21.65
C TYR A 106 -2.29 -5.33 -20.72
N LYS A 107 -2.34 -6.66 -20.90
CA LYS A 107 -1.56 -7.60 -20.09
C LYS A 107 -0.08 -7.45 -20.40
N CYS A 108 0.71 -7.41 -19.34
CA CYS A 108 2.16 -7.31 -19.42
C CYS A 108 2.80 -8.66 -19.12
N ALA A 109 3.80 -9.05 -19.91
CA ALA A 109 4.58 -10.27 -19.68
C ALA A 109 5.37 -10.23 -18.36
N GLU A 110 5.67 -9.04 -17.84
CA GLU A 110 6.34 -8.84 -16.55
C GLU A 110 5.40 -9.09 -15.35
N GLY A 111 4.12 -9.32 -15.59
CA GLY A 111 3.15 -9.78 -14.60
C GLY A 111 2.02 -8.80 -14.30
N ASP A 112 1.25 -9.14 -13.27
CA ASP A 112 -0.02 -8.50 -12.96
C ASP A 112 0.15 -7.06 -12.46
N PHE A 113 1.18 -6.76 -11.68
CA PHE A 113 1.45 -5.39 -11.23
C PHE A 113 1.74 -4.47 -12.41
N MET A 114 2.54 -4.90 -13.37
CA MET A 114 2.82 -4.12 -14.57
C MET A 114 1.59 -3.98 -15.47
N THR A 115 0.74 -5.00 -15.50
CA THR A 115 -0.58 -4.93 -16.16
C THR A 115 -1.46 -3.83 -15.54
N LEU A 116 -1.57 -3.79 -14.21
CA LEU A 116 -2.35 -2.76 -13.51
C LEU A 116 -1.78 -1.36 -13.73
N LEU A 117 -0.45 -1.21 -13.70
CA LEU A 117 0.21 0.06 -13.95
C LEU A 117 -0.04 0.54 -15.39
N ASN A 118 0.04 -0.37 -16.38
CA ASN A 118 -0.25 -0.04 -17.78
C ASN A 118 -1.68 0.46 -17.98
N VAL A 119 -2.65 -0.23 -17.37
CA VAL A 119 -4.05 0.21 -17.41
C VAL A 119 -4.20 1.61 -16.82
N MET A 120 -3.59 1.86 -15.65
CA MET A 120 -3.67 3.19 -15.03
C MET A 120 -2.99 4.27 -15.87
N ASN A 121 -1.83 3.97 -16.46
CA ASN A 121 -1.13 4.91 -17.34
C ASN A 121 -1.98 5.28 -18.57
N VAL A 122 -2.73 4.33 -19.14
CA VAL A 122 -3.67 4.61 -20.23
C VAL A 122 -4.79 5.55 -19.77
N ILE A 123 -5.36 5.32 -18.59
CA ILE A 123 -6.42 6.18 -18.04
C ILE A 123 -5.90 7.59 -17.79
N LEU A 124 -4.74 7.71 -17.14
CA LEU A 124 -4.09 9.00 -16.83
C LEU A 124 -3.70 9.76 -18.09
N LEU A 125 -3.27 9.07 -19.14
CA LEU A 125 -2.94 9.69 -20.42
C LEU A 125 -4.19 10.29 -21.09
N VAL A 126 -5.32 9.58 -21.06
CA VAL A 126 -6.58 10.13 -21.56
C VAL A 126 -7.01 11.34 -20.73
N GLN A 127 -6.94 11.25 -19.40
CA GLN A 127 -7.26 12.35 -18.50
C GLN A 127 -6.42 13.60 -18.77
N GLY A 128 -5.11 13.44 -19.01
CA GLY A 128 -4.22 14.56 -19.33
C GLY A 128 -4.42 15.13 -20.73
N SER A 129 -5.19 14.45 -21.58
CA SER A 129 -5.42 14.85 -22.98
C SER A 129 -6.77 15.55 -23.21
N VAL A 130 -7.61 15.67 -22.18
CA VAL A 130 -8.93 16.30 -22.28
C VAL A 130 -9.12 17.36 -21.20
N PRO A 131 -9.98 18.37 -21.41
CA PRO A 131 -10.39 19.28 -20.35
C PRO A 131 -10.99 18.53 -19.16
N ALA A 132 -10.71 18.99 -17.94
CA ALA A 132 -11.14 18.30 -16.72
C ALA A 132 -12.67 18.09 -16.63
N GLN A 133 -13.47 19.00 -17.20
CA GLN A 133 -14.93 18.89 -17.23
C GLN A 133 -15.45 17.82 -18.20
N GLU A 134 -14.63 17.41 -19.17
CA GLU A 134 -14.99 16.41 -20.19
C GLU A 134 -14.49 15.01 -19.85
N PHE A 135 -13.59 14.89 -18.86
CA PHE A 135 -13.09 13.60 -18.43
C PHE A 135 -14.17 12.81 -17.70
N ASN A 136 -14.55 11.68 -18.29
CA ASN A 136 -15.47 10.72 -17.68
C ASN A 136 -14.82 9.34 -17.63
N ILE A 137 -14.52 8.87 -16.42
CA ILE A 137 -13.81 7.61 -16.21
C ILE A 137 -14.59 6.40 -16.73
N ASP A 138 -15.92 6.37 -16.57
CA ASP A 138 -16.75 5.24 -17.01
C ASP A 138 -16.74 5.12 -18.54
N ARG A 139 -16.82 6.25 -19.24
CA ARG A 139 -16.73 6.29 -20.71
C ARG A 139 -15.37 5.78 -21.18
N VAL A 140 -14.29 6.17 -20.51
CA VAL A 140 -12.93 5.69 -20.81
C VAL A 140 -12.85 4.18 -20.57
N CYS A 141 -13.27 3.71 -19.39
CA CYS A 141 -13.25 2.29 -19.05
C CYS A 141 -14.07 1.46 -20.05
N ASN A 142 -15.29 1.89 -20.40
CA ASN A 142 -16.12 1.22 -21.40
C ASN A 142 -15.45 1.18 -22.78
N ALA A 143 -14.93 2.31 -23.26
CA ALA A 143 -14.24 2.37 -24.55
C ALA A 143 -12.96 1.51 -24.61
N LYS A 144 -12.33 1.26 -23.46
CA LYS A 144 -11.15 0.40 -23.35
C LYS A 144 -11.48 -1.06 -23.03
N GLY A 145 -12.75 -1.40 -22.75
CA GLY A 145 -13.18 -2.74 -22.35
C GLY A 145 -12.74 -3.13 -20.94
N LEU A 146 -12.70 -2.16 -20.03
CA LEU A 146 -12.27 -2.32 -18.63
C LEU A 146 -13.44 -2.36 -17.63
N SER A 147 -14.67 -2.23 -18.10
CA SER A 147 -15.86 -2.30 -17.26
C SER A 147 -16.12 -3.73 -16.78
N ALA A 148 -16.51 -3.86 -15.51
CA ALA A 148 -16.97 -5.13 -14.96
C ALA A 148 -18.23 -5.58 -15.72
N SER A 149 -18.19 -6.84 -16.17
CA SER A 149 -19.37 -7.55 -16.69
C SER A 149 -20.25 -7.99 -15.54
#